data_AF-A0A1G9N3N9-F1
#
_entry.id   AF-A0A1G9N3N9-F1
#
_cell.length_a   1.000
_cell.length_b   1.000
_cell.length_c   1.000
_cell.angle_alpha   90.00
_cell.angle_beta   90.00
_cell.angle_gamma   90.00
#
_symmetry.space_group_name_H-M   'P 1'
#
loop_
_entity.id
_entity.type
_entity.pdbx_description
1 polymer ?
#
loop_
_entity_poly.entity_id
_entity_poly.type
_entity_poly.pdbx_seq_one_letter_code
_entity_poly.pdbx_strand_id
1 'polypeptide(L)'
;MDRTRTRRGRARQRPEGAPADEKGSATVLAAGVAAALVATAVAFTAIGQAGAARHRAQGAADAAALAGAARVLLGEGEACAAAQEMVDRTATEFVRCEVDGLEVTVYVNETPTGLPQALGPARAVSRAGPVLLE
;
A
#
# COMPACT_ATOMS: atom_id res chain seq x y z
N MET A 1 -28.26 -88.29 -22.05
CA MET A 1 -27.25 -87.31 -22.51
C MET A 1 -27.99 -86.00 -22.73
N ASP A 2 -27.62 -84.81 -22.24
CA ASP A 2 -26.32 -84.31 -21.81
C ASP A 2 -26.51 -83.21 -20.75
N ARG A 3 -25.57 -83.17 -19.80
CA ARG A 3 -25.48 -82.28 -18.65
C ARG A 3 -24.74 -81.01 -19.07
N THR A 4 -25.17 -79.84 -18.60
CA THR A 4 -24.29 -78.69 -18.23
C THR A 4 -25.17 -77.50 -17.80
N ARG A 5 -25.59 -77.41 -16.54
CA ARG A 5 -24.87 -76.80 -15.41
C ARG A 5 -24.34 -75.39 -15.71
N THR A 6 -25.18 -74.41 -15.36
CA THR A 6 -24.85 -73.12 -14.71
C THR A 6 -23.37 -72.77 -14.54
N ARG A 7 -23.00 -71.56 -14.99
CA ARG A 7 -22.30 -70.60 -14.13
C ARG A 7 -22.47 -69.16 -14.65
N ARG A 8 -23.35 -68.41 -13.97
CA ARG A 8 -23.31 -66.94 -13.95
C ARG A 8 -21.91 -66.53 -13.49
N GLY A 9 -21.08 -66.07 -14.42
CA GLY A 9 -19.82 -65.39 -14.13
C GLY A 9 -20.13 -64.04 -13.49
N ARG A 10 -20.27 -64.05 -12.18
CA ARG A 10 -20.38 -62.88 -11.29
C ARG A 10 -19.25 -61.90 -11.66
N ALA A 11 -19.62 -60.73 -12.19
CA ALA A 11 -18.74 -59.58 -12.30
C ALA A 11 -18.04 -59.42 -10.95
N ARG A 12 -16.72 -59.53 -10.92
CA ARG A 12 -15.93 -59.16 -9.75
C ARG A 12 -16.03 -57.63 -9.65
N GLN A 13 -17.10 -57.16 -9.03
CA GLN A 13 -17.14 -55.83 -8.46
C GLN A 13 -16.03 -55.81 -7.42
N ARG A 14 -14.89 -55.25 -7.82
CA ARG A 14 -13.81 -54.88 -6.91
C ARG A 14 -14.48 -54.03 -5.83
N PRO A 15 -14.35 -54.35 -4.54
CA PRO A 15 -14.94 -53.51 -3.51
C PRO A 15 -14.33 -52.13 -3.72
N GLU A 16 -15.15 -51.19 -4.19
CA GLU A 16 -14.88 -49.77 -4.06
C GLU A 16 -14.64 -49.59 -2.57
N GLY A 17 -13.37 -49.41 -2.20
CA GLY A 17 -13.00 -49.13 -0.82
C GLY A 17 -13.93 -48.03 -0.34
N ALA A 18 -14.56 -48.26 0.81
CA ALA A 18 -15.46 -47.30 1.43
C ALA A 18 -14.82 -45.90 1.32
N PRO A 19 -15.55 -44.86 0.90
CA PRO A 19 -14.99 -43.52 0.87
C PRO A 19 -14.45 -43.26 2.26
N ALA A 20 -13.13 -43.16 2.37
CA ALA A 20 -12.48 -42.74 3.59
C ALA A 20 -13.12 -41.41 3.98
N ASP A 21 -13.26 -41.18 5.28
CA ASP A 21 -13.93 -40.02 5.84
C ASP A 21 -13.10 -38.74 5.57
N GLU A 22 -13.05 -38.31 4.29
CA GLU A 22 -12.26 -37.20 3.76
C GLU A 22 -12.96 -35.84 3.94
N LYS A 23 -14.05 -35.80 4.71
CA LYS A 23 -14.92 -34.62 4.81
C LYS A 23 -14.36 -33.48 5.66
N GLY A 24 -13.33 -33.73 6.47
CA GLY A 24 -12.71 -32.70 7.34
C GLY A 24 -11.37 -32.16 6.85
N SER A 25 -10.50 -32.99 6.26
CA SER A 25 -9.14 -32.58 5.88
C SER A 25 -9.14 -31.59 4.71
N ALA A 26 -9.99 -31.84 3.71
CA ALA A 26 -10.13 -30.96 2.55
C ALA A 26 -10.63 -29.55 2.95
N THR A 27 -11.54 -29.46 3.92
CA THR A 27 -12.03 -28.17 4.42
C THR A 27 -10.98 -27.42 5.23
N VAL A 28 -10.13 -28.11 6.00
CA VAL A 28 -9.05 -27.48 6.75
C VAL A 28 -7.99 -26.91 5.80
N LEU A 29 -7.61 -27.67 4.77
CA LEU A 29 -6.69 -27.20 3.74
C LEU A 29 -7.27 -26.00 2.97
N ALA A 30 -8.55 -26.08 2.56
CA ALA A 30 -9.22 -24.98 1.88
C ALA A 30 -9.28 -23.72 2.77
N ALA A 31 -9.63 -23.87 4.05
CA ALA A 31 -9.63 -22.78 5.00
C ALA A 31 -8.23 -22.17 5.21
N GLY A 32 -7.20 -23.01 5.27
CA GLY A 32 -5.80 -22.57 5.38
C GLY A 32 -5.34 -21.76 4.16
N VAL A 33 -5.64 -22.23 2.95
CA VAL A 33 -5.34 -21.49 1.71
C VAL A 33 -6.11 -20.17 1.65
N ALA A 34 -7.40 -20.18 1.99
CA ALA A 34 -8.21 -18.96 2.03
C ALA A 34 -7.64 -17.95 3.05
N ALA A 35 -7.28 -18.40 4.25
CA ALA A 35 -6.65 -17.55 5.26
C ALA A 35 -5.30 -17.00 4.78
N ALA A 36 -4.48 -17.81 4.11
CA ALA A 36 -3.21 -17.36 3.54
C ALA A 36 -3.39 -16.29 2.44
N LEU A 37 -4.38 -16.46 1.56
CA LEU A 37 -4.73 -15.47 0.53
C LEU A 37 -5.24 -14.16 1.14
N VAL A 38 -6.10 -14.23 2.16
CA VAL A 38 -6.57 -13.05 2.89
C VAL A 38 -5.39 -12.35 3.57
N ALA A 39 -4.52 -13.09 4.24
CA ALA A 39 -3.34 -12.52 4.91
C ALA A 39 -2.40 -11.82 3.91
N THR A 40 -2.16 -12.40 2.73
CA THR A 40 -1.35 -11.76 1.69
C THR A 40 -2.03 -10.52 1.11
N ALA A 41 -3.33 -10.54 0.88
CA ALA A 41 -4.07 -9.36 0.44
C ALA A 41 -4.02 -8.22 1.47
N VAL A 42 -4.17 -8.54 2.76
CA VAL A 42 -4.02 -7.57 3.86
C VAL A 42 -2.59 -7.01 3.91
N ALA A 43 -1.56 -7.85 3.71
CA ALA A 43 -0.18 -7.38 3.66
C ALA A 43 0.06 -6.40 2.50
N PHE A 44 -0.39 -6.74 1.29
CA PHE A 44 -0.24 -5.86 0.12
C PHE A 44 -1.01 -4.54 0.27
N THR A 45 -2.23 -4.57 0.82
CA THR A 45 -2.99 -3.35 1.09
C THR A 45 -2.28 -2.47 2.11
N ALA A 46 -1.74 -3.02 3.19
CA ALA A 46 -0.96 -2.26 4.17
C ALA A 46 0.27 -1.58 3.54
N ILE A 47 1.01 -2.29 2.68
CA ILE A 47 2.14 -1.72 1.94
C ILE A 47 1.68 -0.60 1.00
N GLY A 48 0.58 -0.81 0.27
CA GLY A 48 0.01 0.19 -0.63
C GLY A 48 -0.44 1.46 0.10
N GLN A 49 -1.06 1.32 1.26
CA GLN A 49 -1.47 2.47 2.09
C GLN A 49 -0.26 3.26 2.61
N ALA A 50 0.79 2.55 3.07
CA ALA A 50 2.04 3.19 3.51
C ALA A 50 2.75 3.92 2.36
N GLY A 51 2.76 3.32 1.16
CA GLY A 51 3.30 3.96 -0.05
C GLY A 51 2.50 5.21 -0.44
N ALA A 52 1.17 5.12 -0.45
CA ALA A 52 0.29 6.25 -0.77
C ALA A 52 0.46 7.43 0.20
N ALA A 53 0.63 7.16 1.50
CA ALA A 53 0.96 8.17 2.50
C ALA A 53 2.27 8.91 2.20
N ARG A 54 3.35 8.15 1.91
CA ARG A 54 4.65 8.69 1.49
C ARG A 54 4.55 9.54 0.22
N HIS A 55 3.84 9.06 -0.80
CA HIS A 55 3.69 9.78 -2.05
C HIS A 55 2.88 11.07 -1.89
N ARG A 56 1.83 11.06 -1.06
CA ARG A 56 1.07 12.28 -0.73
C ARG A 56 1.93 13.30 0.00
N ALA A 57 2.71 12.87 0.99
CA ALA A 57 3.64 13.74 1.71
C ALA A 57 4.69 14.37 0.77
N GLN A 58 5.29 13.56 -0.12
CA GLN A 58 6.28 14.07 -1.09
C GLN A 58 5.66 15.04 -2.10
N GLY A 59 4.50 14.70 -2.69
CA GLY A 59 3.82 15.60 -3.62
C GLY A 59 3.40 16.93 -2.99
N ALA A 60 2.99 16.93 -1.71
CA ALA A 60 2.73 18.15 -0.97
C ALA A 60 4.00 18.98 -0.75
N ALA A 61 5.11 18.33 -0.36
CA ALA A 61 6.39 19.00 -0.19
C ALA A 61 6.89 19.63 -1.50
N ASP A 62 6.80 18.91 -2.62
CA ASP A 62 7.24 19.40 -3.94
C ASP A 62 6.42 20.61 -4.40
N ALA A 63 5.09 20.55 -4.28
CA ALA A 63 4.21 21.65 -4.65
C ALA A 63 4.45 22.89 -3.75
N ALA A 64 4.68 22.68 -2.45
CA ALA A 64 4.96 23.76 -1.51
C ALA A 64 6.34 24.38 -1.74
N ALA A 65 7.37 23.58 -2.04
CA ALA A 65 8.70 24.07 -2.37
C ALA A 65 8.67 24.92 -3.64
N LEU A 66 7.97 24.48 -4.68
CA LEU A 66 7.79 25.27 -5.91
C LEU A 66 6.98 26.56 -5.68
N ALA A 67 5.95 26.52 -4.84
CA ALA A 67 5.18 27.71 -4.48
C ALA A 67 6.04 28.74 -3.75
N GLY A 68 6.90 28.28 -2.81
CA GLY A 68 7.85 29.14 -2.13
C GLY A 68 8.93 29.68 -3.07
N ALA A 69 9.52 28.82 -3.90
CA ALA A 69 10.54 29.21 -4.89
C ALA A 69 10.01 30.27 -5.87
N ALA A 70 8.73 30.21 -6.27
CA ALA A 70 8.10 31.20 -7.13
C ALA A 70 8.01 32.61 -6.48
N ARG A 71 8.11 32.69 -5.14
CA ARG A 71 8.02 33.94 -4.36
C ARG A 71 9.33 34.29 -3.64
N VAL A 72 10.40 33.53 -3.82
CA VAL A 72 11.67 33.72 -3.10
C VAL A 72 12.31 35.09 -3.32
N LEU A 73 12.10 35.71 -4.49
CA LEU A 73 12.58 37.06 -4.81
C LEU A 73 11.84 38.17 -4.04
N LEU A 74 10.67 37.88 -3.46
CA LEU A 74 9.91 38.82 -2.63
C LEU A 74 10.37 38.79 -1.16
N GLY A 75 11.25 37.86 -0.79
CA GLY A 75 11.80 37.68 0.55
C GLY A 75 11.37 36.36 1.20
N GLU A 76 12.09 35.98 2.26
CA GLU A 76 11.92 34.71 2.95
C GLU A 76 10.51 34.52 3.52
N GLY A 77 9.92 35.60 4.06
CA GLY A 77 8.57 35.58 4.62
C GLY A 77 7.49 35.27 3.58
N GLU A 78 7.57 35.90 2.40
CA GLU A 78 6.64 35.67 1.29
C GLU A 78 6.80 34.26 0.69
N ALA A 79 8.04 33.76 0.61
CA ALA A 79 8.31 32.40 0.17
C ALA A 79 7.69 31.36 1.12
N CYS A 80 7.94 31.49 2.42
CA CYS A 80 7.39 30.55 3.39
C CYS A 80 5.87 30.69 3.55
N ALA A 81 5.31 31.89 3.41
CA ALA A 81 3.86 32.08 3.39
C ALA A 81 3.20 31.37 2.19
N ALA A 82 3.79 31.48 0.99
CA ALA A 82 3.30 30.79 -0.20
C ALA A 82 3.42 29.25 -0.07
N ALA A 83 4.51 28.77 0.51
CA ALA A 83 4.69 27.34 0.80
C ALA A 83 3.64 26.84 1.80
N GLN A 84 3.39 27.58 2.88
CA GLN A 84 2.39 27.21 3.88
C GLN A 84 0.97 27.21 3.30
N GLU A 85 0.60 28.23 2.52
CA GLU A 85 -0.71 28.29 1.86
C GLU A 85 -0.94 27.08 0.93
N MET A 86 0.11 26.60 0.27
CA MET A 86 0.03 25.39 -0.54
C MET A 86 -0.22 24.15 0.32
N VAL A 87 0.50 24.00 1.45
CA VAL A 87 0.33 22.85 2.36
C VAL A 87 -1.05 22.86 3.01
N ASP A 88 -1.60 24.02 3.36
CA ASP A 88 -2.94 24.16 3.95
C ASP A 88 -4.07 23.65 3.03
N ARG A 89 -3.80 23.55 1.72
CA ARG A 89 -4.72 22.97 0.72
C ARG A 89 -4.62 21.45 0.62
N THR A 90 -3.73 20.84 1.39
CA THR A 90 -3.46 19.39 1.40
C THR A 90 -3.88 18.77 2.74
N ALA A 91 -3.97 17.44 2.78
CA ALA A 91 -4.17 16.70 4.03
C ALA A 91 -2.83 16.40 4.75
N THR A 92 -1.89 17.36 4.72
CA THR A 92 -0.57 17.22 5.35
C THR A 92 -0.29 18.39 6.30
N GLU A 93 0.59 18.17 7.26
CA GLU A 93 0.99 19.12 8.28
C GLU A 93 2.27 19.84 7.85
N PHE A 94 2.23 21.16 7.82
CA PHE A 94 3.40 22.00 7.60
C PHE A 94 4.30 21.97 8.85
N VAL A 95 5.57 21.59 8.69
CA VAL A 95 6.51 21.46 9.80
C VAL A 95 7.46 22.64 9.88
N ARG A 96 8.14 22.95 8.77
CA ARG A 96 9.03 24.11 8.67
C ARG A 96 9.29 24.48 7.22
N CYS A 97 9.70 25.73 7.03
CA CYS A 97 10.27 26.25 5.80
C CYS A 97 11.64 26.86 6.11
N GLU A 98 12.59 26.62 5.23
CA GLU A 98 13.92 27.26 5.24
C GLU A 98 14.17 27.86 3.87
N VAL A 99 14.83 29.02 3.86
CA VAL A 99 15.28 29.67 2.64
C VAL A 99 16.80 29.82 2.73
N ASP A 100 17.51 29.36 1.71
CA ASP A 100 18.95 29.52 1.57
C ASP A 100 19.23 30.20 0.22
N GLY A 101 19.49 31.51 0.26
CA GLY A 101 19.60 32.34 -0.93
C GLY A 101 18.29 32.37 -1.73
N LEU A 102 18.26 31.62 -2.84
CA LEU A 102 17.08 31.48 -3.71
C LEU A 102 16.49 30.06 -3.69
N GLU A 103 17.02 29.16 -2.87
CA GLU A 103 16.49 27.82 -2.66
C GLU A 103 15.55 27.81 -1.45
N VAL A 104 14.36 27.22 -1.63
CA VAL A 104 13.37 27.02 -0.58
C VAL A 104 13.27 25.54 -0.27
N THR A 105 13.46 25.18 1.01
CA THR A 105 13.28 23.82 1.53
C THR A 105 12.03 23.76 2.40
N VAL A 106 11.11 22.86 2.08
CA VAL A 106 9.86 22.67 2.83
C VAL A 106 9.81 21.28 3.45
N TYR A 107 9.41 21.21 4.71
CA TYR A 107 9.24 19.97 5.46
C TYR A 107 7.76 19.79 5.81
N VAL A 108 7.24 18.61 5.52
CA VAL A 108 5.85 18.25 5.81
C VAL A 108 5.76 16.89 6.48
N ASN A 109 4.73 16.69 7.27
CA ASN A 109 4.35 15.40 7.83
C ASN A 109 2.96 15.00 7.32
N GLU A 110 2.77 13.73 7.00
CA GLU A 110 1.45 13.15 6.79
C GLU A 110 1.20 12.11 7.88
N THR A 111 0.03 12.15 8.50
CA THR A 111 -0.38 11.17 9.51
C THR A 111 -1.32 10.16 8.88
N PRO A 112 -0.83 8.96 8.51
CA PRO A 112 -1.66 8.01 7.79
C PRO A 112 -2.73 7.42 8.72
N THR A 113 -3.93 7.24 8.18
CA THR A 113 -5.06 6.63 8.90
C THR A 113 -5.12 5.11 8.66
N GLY A 114 -5.65 4.35 9.62
CA GLY A 114 -5.91 2.92 9.47
C GLY A 114 -4.70 2.04 9.82
N LEU A 115 -4.55 0.89 9.16
CA LEU A 115 -3.44 -0.06 9.38
C LEU A 115 -2.04 0.58 9.51
N PRO A 116 -1.63 1.52 8.64
CA PRO A 116 -0.30 2.13 8.71
C PRO A 116 -0.12 3.16 9.83
N GLN A 117 -1.16 3.54 10.58
CA GLN A 117 -1.05 4.54 11.66
C GLN A 117 -0.03 4.13 12.75
N ALA A 118 0.14 2.81 12.96
CA ALA A 118 1.09 2.26 13.92
C ALA A 118 2.55 2.41 13.48
N LEU A 119 2.81 2.69 12.19
CA LEU A 119 4.15 2.91 11.64
C LEU A 119 4.63 4.35 11.86
N GLY A 120 3.77 5.24 12.35
CA GLY A 120 4.06 6.65 12.59
C GLY A 120 3.87 7.54 11.36
N PRO A 121 4.15 8.85 11.51
CA PRO A 121 3.92 9.83 10.45
C PRO A 121 4.91 9.66 9.28
N ALA A 122 4.41 9.81 8.06
CA ALA A 122 5.21 9.89 6.85
C ALA A 122 5.80 11.29 6.71
N ARG A 123 7.13 11.40 6.88
CA ARG A 123 7.86 12.66 6.74
C ARG A 123 8.35 12.84 5.31
N ALA A 124 8.22 14.04 4.79
CA ALA A 124 8.75 14.43 3.49
C ALA A 124 9.45 15.78 3.56
N VAL A 125 10.44 15.96 2.69
CA VAL A 125 11.18 17.20 2.51
C VAL A 125 11.44 17.36 1.02
N SER A 126 11.25 18.58 0.52
CA SER A 126 11.56 18.94 -0.86
C SER A 126 12.26 20.29 -0.91
N ARG A 127 13.04 20.50 -1.98
CA ARG A 127 13.83 21.71 -2.22
C ARG A 127 13.60 22.20 -3.63
N ALA A 128 13.40 23.50 -3.78
CA ALA A 128 13.25 24.12 -5.08
C ALA A 128 13.93 25.50 -5.11
N GLY A 129 14.60 25.79 -6.21
CA GLY A 129 15.20 27.09 -6.50
C GLY A 129 15.05 27.44 -7.98
N PRO A 130 15.38 28.68 -8.38
CA PRO A 130 15.32 29.10 -9.77
C PRO A 130 16.31 28.31 -10.62
N VAL A 131 15.94 28.05 -11.88
CA VAL A 131 16.89 27.52 -12.87
C VAL A 131 17.87 28.63 -13.23
N LEU A 132 19.13 28.45 -12.84
CA LEU A 132 20.22 29.29 -13.33
C LEU A 132 20.47 28.87 -14.78
N LEU A 133 20.16 29.75 -15.73
CA LEU A 133 20.64 29.61 -17.10
C LEU A 133 22.12 30.03 -17.08
N GLU A 134 23.02 29.06 -17.23
CA GLU A 134 24.42 29.31 -17.57
C GLU A 134 24.58 29.46 -19.09
#